data_AF-A0A178ARX5-F1
#
_entry.id   AF-A0A178ARX5-F1
#
_cell.length_a   1.000
_cell.length_b   1.000
_cell.length_c   1.000
_cell.angle_alpha   90.00
_cell.angle_beta   90.00
_cell.angle_gamma   90.00
#
_symmetry.space_group_name_H-M   'P 1'
#
loop_
_entity.id
_entity.type
_entity.pdbx_description
1 polymer ?
#
loop_
_entity_poly.entity_id
_entity_poly.type
_entity_poly.pdbx_seq_one_letter_code
_entity_poly.pdbx_strand_id
1 'polypeptide(L)'
;MAAPALTPEQKLATQIRNTDEYLFNLALEDFLAVAKVQEGKILGLDWSTNGCSSAPNTPFNFDFLPACIRHDFGYHNYIAQKRCGAENKKRIDKNFKNDLYTQCAVENEEIKREACESVANVYYASVRVFGKSHFCCCMVKLADDETGW
;
A
#
# COMPACT_ATOMS: atom_id res chain seq x y z
N MET A 1 15.93 31.92 13.25
CA MET A 1 14.71 31.54 13.97
C MET A 1 14.28 30.17 13.46
N ALA A 2 14.13 29.16 14.31
CA ALA A 2 13.62 27.85 13.89
C ALA A 2 12.11 27.94 13.64
N ALA A 3 11.62 27.26 12.61
CA ALA A 3 10.18 27.16 12.37
C ALA A 3 9.50 26.45 13.56
N PRO A 4 8.28 26.84 13.96
CA PRO A 4 7.56 26.17 15.03
C PRO A 4 7.27 24.71 14.64
N ALA A 5 7.29 23.81 15.64
CA ALA A 5 6.94 22.41 15.44
C ALA A 5 5.45 22.27 15.05
N LEU A 6 5.15 21.25 14.24
CA LEU A 6 3.77 20.96 13.80
C LEU A 6 2.90 20.50 14.98
N THR A 7 1.66 20.96 15.02
CA THR A 7 0.61 20.38 15.88
C THR A 7 0.28 18.94 15.47
N PRO A 8 -0.32 18.13 16.36
CA PRO A 8 -0.78 16.78 16.02
C PRO A 8 -1.70 16.74 14.79
N GLU A 9 -2.61 17.70 14.66
CA GLU A 9 -3.56 17.80 13.55
C GLU A 9 -2.85 18.12 12.23
N GLN A 10 -1.92 19.08 12.24
CA GLN A 10 -1.12 19.41 11.06
C GLN A 10 -0.20 18.26 10.65
N LYS A 11 0.34 17.52 11.62
CA LYS A 11 1.15 16.32 11.37
C LYS A 11 0.32 15.25 10.68
N LEU A 12 -0.87 14.92 11.19
CA LEU A 12 -1.78 13.95 10.58
C LEU A 12 -2.23 14.37 9.17
N ALA A 13 -2.58 15.65 8.98
CA ALA A 13 -2.95 16.17 7.65
C ALA A 13 -1.79 16.01 6.64
N THR A 14 -0.56 16.26 7.08
CA THR A 14 0.64 16.08 6.26
C THR A 14 0.90 14.60 5.95
N GLN A 15 0.75 13.70 6.93
CA GLN A 15 0.86 12.25 6.72
C GLN A 15 -0.15 11.75 5.68
N ILE A 16 -1.42 12.15 5.81
CA ILE A 16 -2.49 11.74 4.88
C ILE A 16 -2.18 12.22 3.47
N ARG A 17 -1.83 13.50 3.32
CA ARG A 17 -1.47 14.09 2.02
C ARG A 17 -0.31 13.33 1.38
N ASN A 18 0.78 13.10 2.11
CA ASN A 18 1.95 12.41 1.57
C ASN A 18 1.62 10.94 1.23
N THR A 19 0.84 10.25 2.06
CA THR A 19 0.43 8.87 1.78
C THR A 19 -0.37 8.78 0.49
N ASP A 20 -1.32 9.69 0.28
CA ASP A 20 -2.16 9.68 -0.92
C ASP A 20 -1.40 10.10 -2.17
N GLU A 21 -0.48 11.05 -2.04
CA GLU A 21 0.44 11.45 -3.10
C GLU A 21 1.28 10.24 -3.56
N TYR A 22 1.96 9.58 -2.61
CA TYR A 22 2.86 8.47 -2.91
C TYR A 22 2.13 7.25 -3.48
N LEU A 23 0.89 7.00 -3.05
CA LEU A 23 0.10 5.89 -3.56
C LEU A 23 -0.46 6.14 -4.95
N PHE A 24 -1.08 7.30 -5.18
CA PHE A 24 -1.99 7.46 -6.31
C PHE A 24 -1.51 8.46 -7.36
N ASN A 25 -0.51 9.29 -7.05
CA ASN A 25 -0.03 10.33 -7.96
C ASN A 25 1.40 10.11 -8.45
N LEU A 26 2.16 9.21 -7.82
CA LEU A 26 3.49 8.81 -8.30
C LEU A 26 3.41 7.63 -9.28
N ALA A 27 4.29 7.66 -10.28
CA ALA A 27 4.67 6.45 -10.99
C ALA A 27 5.30 5.44 -10.00
N LEU A 28 5.23 4.15 -10.32
CA LEU A 28 5.73 3.11 -9.42
C LEU A 28 7.23 3.29 -9.15
N GLU A 29 8.02 3.66 -10.16
CA GLU A 29 9.44 3.94 -10.02
C GLU A 29 9.75 5.11 -9.08
N ASP A 30 9.00 6.21 -9.17
CA ASP A 30 9.14 7.36 -8.27
C ASP A 30 8.76 6.99 -6.84
N PHE A 31 7.70 6.19 -6.66
CA PHE A 31 7.34 5.67 -5.35
C PHE A 31 8.50 4.85 -4.74
N LEU A 32 9.16 4.00 -5.52
CA LEU A 32 10.31 3.22 -5.02
C LEU A 32 11.48 4.12 -4.61
N ALA A 33 11.71 5.23 -5.32
CA ALA A 33 12.73 6.21 -4.95
C ALA A 33 12.42 6.85 -3.59
N VAL A 34 11.16 7.23 -3.37
CA VAL A 34 10.66 7.77 -2.09
C VAL A 34 10.73 6.71 -0.97
N ALA A 35 10.36 5.47 -1.25
CA ALA A 35 10.42 4.35 -0.31
C ALA A 35 11.86 4.04 0.12
N LYS A 36 12.82 4.09 -0.82
CA LYS A 36 14.25 3.85 -0.57
C LYS A 36 14.82 4.81 0.48
N VAL A 37 14.39 6.07 0.47
CA VAL A 37 14.84 7.08 1.44
C VAL A 37 13.89 7.23 2.64
N GLN A 38 12.78 6.48 2.65
CA GLN A 38 11.76 6.53 3.69
C GLN A 38 11.26 7.96 3.95
N GLU A 39 10.96 8.69 2.86
CA GLU A 39 10.51 10.07 2.92
C GLU A 39 9.31 10.22 3.87
N GLY A 40 9.32 11.24 4.74
CA GLY A 40 8.25 11.41 5.72
C GLY A 40 8.25 10.40 6.88
N LYS A 41 9.27 9.55 7.05
CA LYS A 41 9.42 8.72 8.27
C LYS A 41 9.47 9.54 9.55
N ILE A 42 10.11 10.71 9.51
CA ILE A 42 10.10 11.67 10.63
C ILE A 42 8.69 12.19 10.97
N LEU A 43 7.79 12.19 9.98
CA LEU A 43 6.39 12.51 10.17
C LEU A 43 5.60 11.32 10.70
N GLY A 44 6.19 10.12 10.79
CA GLY A 44 5.54 8.91 11.27
C GLY A 44 4.87 8.07 10.19
N LEU A 45 5.25 8.22 8.92
CA LEU A 45 4.84 7.27 7.87
C LEU A 45 5.49 5.91 8.09
N ASP A 46 4.70 4.85 7.94
CA ASP A 46 5.14 3.47 8.06
C ASP A 46 5.65 2.96 6.71
N TRP A 47 6.93 2.58 6.67
CA TRP A 47 7.61 2.04 5.50
C TRP A 47 7.95 0.55 5.64
N SER A 48 7.43 -0.11 6.68
CA SER A 48 7.60 -1.55 6.84
C SER A 48 6.88 -2.31 5.73
N THR A 49 7.52 -3.37 5.23
CA THR A 49 7.00 -4.23 4.18
C THR A 49 7.53 -5.64 4.37
N ASN A 50 6.72 -6.64 4.04
CA ASN A 50 7.14 -8.03 3.96
C ASN A 50 7.04 -8.55 2.51
N GLY A 51 6.94 -7.65 1.52
CA GLY A 51 6.77 -7.98 0.12
C GLY A 51 5.39 -8.59 -0.14
N CYS A 52 5.32 -9.62 -0.98
CA CYS A 52 4.04 -10.24 -1.33
C CYS A 52 3.48 -11.19 -0.24
N SER A 53 3.93 -11.03 1.01
CA SER A 53 3.48 -11.78 2.20
C SER A 53 3.52 -13.30 2.02
N SER A 54 2.37 -13.91 1.71
CA SER A 54 2.20 -15.37 1.56
C SER A 54 2.31 -15.83 0.11
N ALA A 55 2.51 -14.91 -0.83
CA ALA A 55 2.71 -15.20 -2.23
C ALA A 55 4.19 -14.96 -2.61
N PRO A 56 4.70 -15.66 -3.65
CA PRO A 56 6.03 -15.39 -4.18
C PRO A 56 6.22 -13.93 -4.59
N ASN A 57 7.38 -13.34 -4.31
CA ASN A 57 7.71 -12.00 -4.82
C ASN A 57 7.90 -11.97 -6.34
N THR A 58 8.35 -13.10 -6.91
CA THR A 58 8.70 -13.24 -8.32
C THR A 58 8.03 -14.46 -8.99
N PRO A 59 6.69 -14.51 -9.07
CA PRO A 59 6.00 -15.66 -9.64
C PRO A 59 6.35 -15.82 -11.13
N PHE A 60 6.86 -16.99 -11.52
CA PHE A 60 7.27 -17.27 -12.91
C PHE A 60 8.25 -16.23 -13.49
N ASN A 61 9.13 -15.68 -12.65
CA ASN A 61 10.11 -14.62 -12.96
C ASN A 61 9.50 -13.24 -13.29
N PHE A 62 8.21 -13.00 -13.03
CA PHE A 62 7.64 -11.66 -13.08
C PHE A 62 7.94 -10.91 -11.77
N ASP A 63 8.53 -9.73 -11.82
CA ASP A 63 8.88 -8.98 -10.60
C ASP A 63 7.67 -8.24 -10.02
N PHE A 64 6.99 -8.85 -9.05
CA PHE A 64 5.82 -8.25 -8.38
C PHE A 64 6.17 -7.58 -7.05
N LEU A 65 7.42 -7.70 -6.58
CA LEU A 65 7.86 -7.10 -5.33
C LEU A 65 7.62 -5.58 -5.28
N PRO A 66 7.92 -4.78 -6.33
CA PRO A 66 7.63 -3.36 -6.33
C PRO A 66 6.16 -3.02 -6.05
N ALA A 67 5.23 -3.75 -6.67
CA ALA A 67 3.79 -3.56 -6.49
C ALA A 67 3.37 -3.91 -5.06
N CYS A 68 3.91 -5.00 -4.50
CA CYS A 68 3.62 -5.43 -3.13
C CYS A 68 4.14 -4.41 -2.08
N ILE A 69 5.33 -3.84 -2.27
CA ILE A 69 5.86 -2.79 -1.38
C ILE A 69 4.91 -1.59 -1.33
N ARG A 70 4.36 -1.16 -2.48
CA ARG A 70 3.42 -0.03 -2.52
C ARG A 70 2.07 -0.38 -1.89
N HIS A 71 1.61 -1.62 -2.05
CA HIS A 71 0.38 -2.12 -1.43
C HIS A 71 0.50 -2.14 0.11
N ASP A 72 1.60 -2.66 0.65
CA ASP A 72 1.90 -2.68 2.09
C ASP A 72 1.93 -1.26 2.67
N PHE A 73 2.63 -0.33 2.00
CA PHE A 73 2.68 1.07 2.41
C PHE A 73 1.28 1.67 2.55
N GLY A 74 0.40 1.42 1.57
CA GLY A 74 -0.97 1.90 1.63
C GLY A 74 -1.75 1.27 2.79
N TYR A 75 -1.56 -0.03 3.02
CA TYR A 75 -2.26 -0.73 4.08
C TYR A 75 -1.89 -0.23 5.47
N HIS A 76 -0.59 -0.19 5.79
CA HIS A 76 -0.10 0.22 7.10
C HIS A 76 -0.49 1.66 7.41
N ASN A 77 -0.29 2.58 6.47
CA ASN A 77 -0.56 3.99 6.70
C ASN A 77 -2.07 4.30 6.79
N TYR A 78 -2.93 3.67 5.98
CA TYR A 78 -4.37 3.86 6.11
C TYR A 78 -4.91 3.32 7.44
N ILE A 79 -4.35 2.23 7.97
CA ILE A 79 -4.68 1.70 9.29
C ILE A 79 -4.22 2.66 10.40
N ALA A 80 -2.94 3.08 10.38
CA ALA A 80 -2.38 4.00 11.36
C ALA A 80 -3.11 5.36 11.39
N GLN A 81 -3.56 5.83 10.23
CA GLN A 81 -4.30 7.08 10.05
C GLN A 81 -5.82 6.94 10.30
N LYS A 82 -6.28 5.78 10.80
CA LYS A 82 -7.68 5.48 11.14
C LYS A 82 -8.67 5.74 10.00
N ARG A 83 -8.23 5.49 8.77
CA ARG A 83 -9.01 5.66 7.54
C ARG A 83 -9.12 4.37 6.73
N CYS A 84 -8.84 3.24 7.37
CA CYS A 84 -9.13 1.94 6.82
C CYS A 84 -10.66 1.75 6.70
N GLY A 85 -11.12 1.26 5.55
CA GLY A 85 -12.53 1.10 5.23
C GLY A 85 -12.70 0.45 3.86
N ALA A 86 -13.87 -0.12 3.58
CA ALA A 86 -14.08 -0.94 2.37
C ALA A 86 -13.77 -0.19 1.06
N GLU A 87 -14.10 1.09 0.98
CA GLU A 87 -13.82 1.94 -0.19
C GLU A 87 -12.32 2.25 -0.34
N ASN A 88 -11.65 2.62 0.74
CA ASN A 88 -10.21 2.87 0.71
C ASN A 88 -9.42 1.60 0.41
N LYS A 89 -9.87 0.46 0.94
CA LYS A 89 -9.32 -0.86 0.58
C LYS A 89 -9.45 -1.13 -0.91
N LYS A 90 -10.66 -0.95 -1.47
CA LYS A 90 -10.91 -1.10 -2.91
C LYS A 90 -9.96 -0.23 -3.73
N ARG A 91 -9.75 1.01 -3.30
CA ARG A 91 -8.87 1.97 -3.98
C ARG A 91 -7.40 1.52 -3.95
N ILE A 92 -6.90 1.08 -2.79
CA ILE A 92 -5.54 0.57 -2.64
C ILE A 92 -5.34 -0.73 -3.45
N ASP A 93 -6.27 -1.69 -3.35
CA ASP A 93 -6.20 -2.94 -4.13
C ASP A 93 -6.20 -2.67 -5.63
N LYS A 94 -6.99 -1.69 -6.09
CA LYS A 94 -7.04 -1.30 -7.51
C LYS A 94 -5.71 -0.70 -7.96
N ASN A 95 -5.09 0.13 -7.12
CA ASN A 95 -3.76 0.68 -7.39
C ASN A 95 -2.71 -0.43 -7.50
N PHE A 96 -2.76 -1.41 -6.59
CA PHE A 96 -1.91 -2.59 -6.65
C PHE A 96 -2.07 -3.37 -7.95
N LYS A 97 -3.30 -3.57 -8.43
CA LYS A 97 -3.51 -4.18 -9.76
C LYS A 97 -2.81 -3.39 -10.87
N ASN A 98 -2.93 -2.06 -10.87
CA ASN A 98 -2.29 -1.22 -11.87
C ASN A 98 -0.76 -1.34 -11.81
N ASP A 99 -0.18 -1.48 -10.62
CA ASP A 99 1.26 -1.70 -10.44
C ASP A 99 1.72 -3.05 -10.98
N LEU A 100 0.97 -4.11 -10.70
CA LEU A 100 1.26 -5.43 -11.27
C LEU A 100 1.23 -5.38 -12.80
N TYR A 101 0.26 -4.67 -13.38
CA TYR A 101 0.17 -4.48 -14.83
C TYR A 101 1.32 -3.63 -15.38
N THR A 102 1.79 -2.63 -14.61
CA THR A 102 2.98 -1.84 -14.96
C THR A 102 4.22 -2.73 -15.01
N GLN A 103 4.37 -3.67 -14.07
CA GLN A 103 5.44 -4.66 -14.09
C GLN A 103 5.30 -5.62 -15.28
N CYS A 104 4.08 -6.00 -15.68
CA CYS A 104 3.86 -6.82 -16.86
C CYS A 104 4.18 -6.10 -18.19
N ALA A 105 4.05 -4.76 -18.24
CA ALA A 105 4.30 -3.99 -19.45
C ALA A 105 5.77 -3.99 -19.89
N VAL A 106 6.71 -4.36 -19.01
CA VAL A 106 8.14 -4.47 -19.34
C VAL A 106 8.44 -5.69 -20.23
N GLU A 107 7.49 -6.63 -20.32
CA GLU A 107 7.64 -7.84 -21.09
C GLU A 107 7.45 -7.56 -22.59
N ASN A 108 8.51 -7.82 -23.37
CA ASN A 108 8.53 -7.57 -24.81
C ASN A 108 7.72 -8.60 -25.61
N GLU A 109 7.59 -9.82 -25.09
CA GLU A 109 6.84 -10.90 -25.72
C GLU A 109 5.38 -10.86 -25.28
N GLU A 110 4.46 -10.79 -26.25
CA GLU A 110 3.02 -10.67 -25.98
C GLU A 110 2.48 -11.83 -25.13
N ILE A 111 2.86 -13.07 -25.45
CA ILE A 111 2.47 -14.26 -24.69
C ILE A 111 2.96 -14.18 -23.23
N LYS A 112 4.17 -13.66 -23.02
CA LYS A 112 4.74 -13.51 -21.68
C LYS A 112 4.03 -12.40 -20.90
N ARG A 113 3.69 -11.29 -21.55
CA ARG A 113 2.88 -10.21 -20.98
C ARG A 113 1.48 -10.71 -20.57
N GLU A 114 0.79 -11.45 -21.45
CA GLU A 114 -0.53 -12.03 -21.14
C GLU A 114 -0.46 -13.00 -19.96
N ALA A 115 0.57 -13.85 -19.90
CA ALA A 115 0.81 -14.73 -18.77
C ALA A 115 1.03 -13.93 -17.47
N CYS A 116 1.83 -12.87 -17.53
CA CYS A 116 2.05 -11.97 -16.40
C CYS A 116 0.74 -11.34 -15.90
N GLU A 117 -0.06 -10.78 -16.81
CA GLU A 117 -1.35 -10.16 -16.47
C GLU A 117 -2.34 -11.16 -15.87
N SER A 118 -2.33 -12.41 -16.34
CA SER A 118 -3.13 -13.49 -15.75
C SER A 118 -2.73 -13.75 -14.30
N VAL A 119 -1.42 -13.85 -14.01
CA VAL A 119 -0.91 -13.98 -12.64
C VAL A 119 -1.25 -12.74 -11.81
N ALA A 120 -1.13 -11.54 -12.37
CA ALA A 120 -1.51 -10.29 -11.70
C ALA A 120 -2.99 -10.28 -11.27
N ASN A 121 -3.89 -10.82 -12.11
CA ASN A 121 -5.31 -10.96 -11.77
C ASN A 121 -5.53 -11.91 -10.60
N VAL A 122 -4.75 -12.98 -10.47
CA VAL A 122 -4.80 -13.90 -9.31
C VAL A 122 -4.36 -13.18 -8.03
N TYR A 123 -3.28 -12.41 -8.08
CA TYR A 123 -2.81 -11.61 -6.94
C TYR A 123 -3.86 -10.59 -6.51
N TYR A 124 -4.42 -9.85 -7.46
CA TYR A 124 -5.50 -8.90 -7.20
C TYR A 124 -6.74 -9.60 -6.60
N ALA A 125 -7.21 -10.69 -7.18
CA ALA A 125 -8.36 -11.44 -6.66
C ALA A 125 -8.12 -11.89 -5.21
N SER A 126 -6.91 -12.34 -4.91
CA SER A 126 -6.52 -12.79 -3.57
C SER A 126 -6.64 -11.67 -2.53
N VAL A 127 -6.09 -10.48 -2.79
CA VAL A 127 -6.20 -9.36 -1.85
C VAL A 127 -7.64 -8.85 -1.71
N ARG A 128 -8.48 -8.98 -2.76
CA ARG A 128 -9.92 -8.63 -2.72
C ARG A 128 -10.74 -9.57 -1.85
N VAL A 129 -10.39 -10.86 -1.82
CA VAL A 129 -11.09 -11.89 -1.04
C VAL A 129 -10.60 -11.91 0.41
N PHE A 130 -9.29 -11.99 0.64
CA PHE A 130 -8.71 -12.26 1.96
C PHE A 130 -8.54 -11.01 2.85
N GLY A 131 -8.84 -9.80 2.34
CA GLY A 131 -8.70 -8.57 3.11
C GLY A 131 -9.99 -7.95 3.66
N LYS A 132 -11.17 -8.52 3.41
CA LYS A 132 -12.47 -7.94 3.84
C LYS A 132 -12.68 -7.95 5.36
N SER A 133 -12.15 -8.95 6.05
CA SER A 133 -12.34 -9.17 7.50
C SER A 133 -11.21 -8.61 8.37
N HIS A 134 -10.09 -8.16 7.78
CA HIS A 134 -8.89 -7.74 8.53
C HIS A 134 -8.46 -6.29 8.29
N PHE A 135 -8.81 -5.69 7.15
CA PHE A 135 -8.55 -4.28 6.94
C PHE A 135 -9.44 -3.45 7.88
N CYS A 136 -8.86 -2.87 8.93
CA CYS A 136 -9.48 -2.11 10.03
C CYS A 136 -10.08 -2.88 11.22
N CYS A 137 -10.43 -4.17 11.11
CA CYS A 137 -11.12 -4.88 12.21
C CYS A 137 -10.28 -4.96 13.50
N CYS A 138 -8.95 -5.03 13.38
CA CYS A 138 -8.06 -5.08 14.55
C CYS A 138 -7.99 -3.74 15.32
N MET A 139 -8.45 -2.62 14.74
CA MET A 139 -8.44 -1.30 15.40
C MET A 139 -9.75 -1.01 16.15
N VAL A 140 -10.87 -1.63 15.76
CA VAL A 140 -12.16 -1.44 16.45
C VAL A 140 -12.17 -2.19 17.77
N LYS A 141 -11.57 -3.39 17.83
CA LYS A 141 -11.51 -4.18 19.07
C LYS A 141 -10.77 -3.49 20.23
N LEU A 142 -9.76 -2.66 19.96
CA LEU A 142 -9.05 -1.95 21.03
C LEU A 142 -9.78 -0.70 21.52
N ALA A 143 -10.70 -0.14 20.74
CA ALA A 143 -11.48 1.04 21.14
C ALA A 143 -12.71 0.66 21.98
N ASP A 144 -13.25 -0.54 21.78
CA ASP A 144 -14.44 -1.01 22.49
C ASP A 144 -14.11 -1.58 23.90
N ASP A 145 -12.86 -2.00 24.13
CA ASP A 145 -12.43 -2.58 25.42
C ASP A 145 -12.09 -1.52 26.51
N GLU A 146 -12.07 -0.22 26.19
CA GLU A 146 -11.78 0.86 27.17
C GLU A 146 -13.04 1.53 27.77
N THR A 147 -14.25 1.04 27.50
CA THR A 147 -15.50 1.64 28.01
C THR A 147 -16.40 0.72 28.84
N GLY A 148 -15.90 -0.44 29.27
CA GLY A 148 -16.64 -1.38 30.10
C GLY A 148 -16.38 -1.20 31.60
N TRP A 149 -17.43 -0.88 32.35
CA TRP A 149 -17.54 -0.89 33.82
C TRP A 149 -17.08 -2.20 34.46
#